data_AF-A0AAV7E8V8-F1
#
_entry.id   AF-A0AAV7E8V8-F1
#
_cell.length_a   1.000
_cell.length_b   1.000
_cell.length_c   1.000
_cell.angle_alpha   90.00
_cell.angle_beta   90.00
_cell.angle_gamma   90.00
#
_symmetry.space_group_name_H-M   'P 1'
#
loop_
_entity.id
_entity.type
_entity.pdbx_description
1 polymer ?
#
loop_
_entity_poly.entity_id
_entity_poly.type
_entity_poly.pdbx_seq_one_letter_code
_entity_poly.pdbx_strand_id
1 'polypeptide(L)'
;MDDGVGMTQIGCNSRMPDIHPPEILKTKVSGKRLKGGKEKAVEQSNKIKRLCRGCNELANHYKRNCPKLKKRLLYQLMIVHCLSLKLHQPMQTTMMN
;
A
#
# COMPACT_ATOMS: atom_id res chain seq x y z
N MET A 1 80.98 -5.92 30.42
CA MET A 1 80.19 -7.08 30.89
C MET A 1 78.98 -6.46 31.53
N ASP A 2 78.00 -6.25 30.67
CA ASP A 2 76.76 -5.53 30.86
C ASP A 2 75.80 -6.32 31.76
N ASP A 3 75.42 -5.70 32.87
CA ASP A 3 74.48 -6.25 33.84
C ASP A 3 73.06 -6.23 33.25
N GLY A 4 72.49 -7.40 33.02
CA GLY A 4 71.16 -7.60 32.46
C GLY A 4 70.06 -7.07 33.37
N VAL A 5 69.60 -5.84 33.13
CA VAL A 5 68.32 -5.35 33.61
C VAL A 5 67.24 -5.86 32.63
N GLY A 6 66.67 -7.03 32.95
CA GLY A 6 65.48 -7.54 32.29
C GLY A 6 64.29 -6.61 32.54
N MET A 7 64.06 -5.70 31.59
CA MET A 7 62.90 -4.81 31.56
C MET A 7 61.61 -5.62 31.77
N THR A 8 60.83 -5.22 32.76
CA THR A 8 59.50 -5.75 33.04
C THR A 8 58.59 -5.44 31.85
N GLN A 9 58.40 -6.38 30.93
CA GLN A 9 57.33 -6.28 29.95
C GLN A 9 56.04 -6.75 30.59
N ILE A 10 55.34 -5.82 31.26
CA ILE A 10 53.89 -5.91 31.37
C ILE A 10 53.39 -5.73 29.94
N GLY A 11 53.26 -6.85 29.23
CA GLY A 11 52.66 -6.91 27.91
C GLY A 11 51.23 -6.41 28.02
N CYS A 12 51.02 -5.14 27.70
CA CYS A 12 49.70 -4.60 27.48
C CYS A 12 49.22 -5.27 26.19
N ASN A 13 48.41 -6.33 26.32
CA ASN A 13 47.71 -6.98 25.22
C ASN A 13 46.68 -5.99 24.67
N SER A 14 47.16 -4.95 24.00
CA SER A 14 46.36 -3.90 23.40
C SER A 14 45.73 -4.46 22.13
N ARG A 15 44.82 -5.43 22.29
CA ARG A 15 43.83 -5.69 21.26
C ARG A 15 43.04 -4.41 21.15
N MET A 16 43.24 -3.70 20.05
CA MET A 16 42.37 -2.60 19.66
C MET A 16 40.92 -3.09 19.84
N PRO A 17 40.08 -2.38 20.62
CA PRO A 17 38.68 -2.73 20.69
C PRO A 17 38.11 -2.65 19.27
N ASP A 18 37.46 -3.71 18.80
CA ASP A 18 36.65 -3.65 17.60
C ASP A 18 35.50 -2.66 17.87
N ILE A 19 35.67 -1.41 17.44
CA ILE A 19 34.64 -0.40 17.53
C ILE A 19 33.64 -0.71 16.42
N HIS A 20 32.62 -1.52 16.76
CA HIS A 20 31.47 -1.69 15.89
C HIS A 20 30.74 -0.34 15.73
N PRO A 21 30.29 0.01 14.51
CA PRO A 21 29.41 1.15 14.33
C PRO A 21 28.22 1.04 15.29
N PRO A 22 27.77 2.16 15.89
CA PRO A 22 26.60 2.13 16.76
C PRO A 22 25.42 1.56 15.99
N GLU A 23 24.65 0.70 16.66
CA GLU A 23 23.46 0.10 16.07
C GLU A 23 22.52 1.21 15.62
N ILE A 24 22.25 1.29 14.31
CA ILE A 24 21.44 2.38 13.74
C ILE A 24 20.00 2.18 14.22
N LEU A 25 19.63 2.91 15.28
CA LEU A 25 18.29 2.87 15.84
C LEU A 25 17.28 3.40 14.82
N LYS A 26 16.28 2.57 14.52
CA LYS A 26 15.24 2.93 13.57
C LYS A 26 14.23 3.92 14.19
N THR A 27 14.39 5.22 13.92
CA THR A 27 13.41 6.26 14.31
C THR A 27 12.25 6.34 13.32
N LYS A 28 11.19 7.12 13.60
CA LYS A 28 10.00 7.28 12.72
C LYS A 28 10.33 7.71 11.28
N VAL A 29 11.55 8.17 11.01
CA VAL A 29 12.05 8.61 9.69
C VAL A 29 13.27 7.80 9.23
N SER A 30 13.74 6.81 9.98
CA SER A 30 14.86 5.98 9.54
C SER A 30 14.41 5.09 8.39
N GLY A 31 14.69 5.53 7.17
CA GLY A 31 14.22 4.90 5.95
C GLY A 31 14.19 5.89 4.81
N LYS A 32 13.52 5.52 3.72
CA LYS A 32 13.33 6.43 2.59
C LYS A 32 12.37 7.55 3.02
N ARG A 33 12.68 8.78 2.60
CA ARG A 33 11.82 9.95 2.81
C ARG A 33 10.38 9.65 2.36
N LEU A 34 9.39 10.09 3.13
CA LEU A 34 7.98 10.04 2.76
C LEU A 34 7.73 10.89 1.51
N LYS A 35 7.15 10.29 0.47
CA LYS A 35 6.76 10.99 -0.75
C LYS A 35 5.55 11.89 -0.50
N GLY A 36 5.63 13.14 -0.95
CA GLY A 36 4.50 14.07 -0.97
C GLY A 36 3.45 13.69 -2.00
N GLY A 37 2.29 14.36 -1.95
CA GLY A 37 1.17 14.09 -2.88
C GLY A 37 1.54 14.28 -4.36
N LYS A 38 2.29 15.36 -4.67
CA LYS A 38 2.77 15.63 -6.04
C LYS A 38 3.67 14.50 -6.56
N GLU A 39 4.59 14.03 -5.71
CA GLU A 39 5.53 12.96 -6.08
C GLU A 39 4.82 11.63 -6.33
N LYS A 40 3.82 11.31 -5.50
CA LYS A 40 2.97 10.12 -5.70
C LYS A 40 2.18 10.20 -7.00
N ALA A 41 1.65 11.39 -7.33
CA ALA A 41 0.89 11.59 -8.57
C ALA A 41 1.76 11.38 -9.83
N VAL A 42 2.98 11.94 -9.84
CA VAL A 42 3.94 11.76 -10.94
C VAL A 42 4.38 10.30 -11.06
N GLU A 43 4.68 9.64 -9.95
CA GLU A 43 5.01 8.22 -9.97
C GLU A 43 3.86 7.37 -10.53
N GLN A 44 2.62 7.72 -10.18
CA GLN A 44 1.44 7.02 -10.67
C GLN A 44 1.14 7.31 -12.15
N SER A 45 1.43 8.50 -12.66
CA SER A 45 1.29 8.82 -14.09
C SER A 45 2.30 8.06 -14.95
N ASN A 46 3.50 7.82 -14.41
CA ASN A 46 4.57 7.11 -15.10
C ASN A 46 4.38 5.58 -15.10
N LYS A 47 3.42 5.04 -14.34
CA LYS A 47 3.11 3.60 -14.37
C LYS A 47 2.43 3.23 -15.68
N ILE A 48 2.92 2.16 -16.31
CA ILE A 48 2.34 1.57 -17.51
C ILE A 48 0.92 1.11 -17.22
N LYS A 49 -0.02 1.56 -18.04
CA LYS A 49 -1.42 1.11 -17.99
C LYS A 49 -1.49 -0.35 -18.40
N ARG A 50 -2.26 -1.15 -17.66
CA ARG A 50 -2.51 -2.57 -17.97
C ARG A 50 -3.96 -2.80 -18.34
N LEU A 51 -4.23 -3.87 -19.09
CA LEU A 51 -5.60 -4.24 -19.45
C LEU A 51 -6.36 -4.74 -18.21
N CYS A 52 -7.46 -4.07 -17.87
CA CYS A 52 -8.34 -4.51 -16.79
C CYS A 52 -9.28 -5.62 -17.28
N ARG A 53 -9.15 -6.85 -16.76
CA ARG A 53 -10.05 -7.98 -17.07
C ARG A 53 -11.52 -7.79 -16.64
N GLY A 54 -11.84 -6.68 -16.00
CA GLY A 54 -13.19 -6.35 -15.53
C GLY A 54 -13.99 -5.46 -16.49
N CYS A 55 -13.31 -4.53 -17.15
CA CYS A 55 -13.91 -3.57 -18.08
C CYS A 55 -13.22 -3.52 -19.44
N ASN A 56 -12.18 -4.34 -19.65
CA ASN A 56 -11.38 -4.47 -20.87
C ASN A 56 -10.70 -3.17 -21.33
N GLU A 57 -10.32 -2.30 -20.40
CA GLU A 57 -9.63 -1.04 -20.69
C GLU A 57 -8.22 -1.00 -20.13
N LEU A 58 -7.33 -0.29 -20.83
CA LEU A 58 -5.98 0.03 -20.35
C LEU A 58 -6.06 1.08 -19.24
N ALA A 59 -5.84 0.65 -17.99
CA ALA A 59 -5.98 1.50 -16.83
C ALA A 59 -5.05 1.10 -15.67
N ASN A 60 -4.91 2.01 -14.69
CA ASN A 60 -4.07 1.83 -13.50
C ASN A 60 -4.84 1.23 -12.30
N HIS A 61 -6.04 0.67 -12.50
CA HIS A 61 -6.81 0.01 -11.45
C HIS A 61 -6.69 -1.53 -11.52
N TYR A 62 -7.03 -2.22 -10.43
CA TYR A 62 -7.17 -3.69 -10.40
C TYR A 62 -8.63 -4.07 -10.71
N LYS A 63 -8.91 -5.28 -11.21
CA LYS A 63 -10.28 -5.79 -11.41
C LYS A 63 -11.15 -5.61 -10.16
N ARG A 64 -10.59 -5.89 -8.98
CA ARG A 64 -11.23 -5.74 -7.66
C ARG A 64 -11.67 -4.30 -7.35
N ASN A 65 -10.98 -3.31 -7.91
CA ASN A 65 -11.28 -1.90 -7.72
C ASN A 65 -11.72 -1.23 -9.04
N CYS A 66 -12.26 -2.01 -9.98
CA CYS A 66 -12.71 -1.47 -11.25
C CYS A 66 -13.98 -0.62 -11.01
N PRO A 67 -13.96 0.69 -11.34
CA PRO A 67 -15.10 1.56 -11.11
C PRO A 67 -16.30 1.17 -11.98
N LYS A 68 -16.04 0.67 -13.20
CA LYS A 68 -17.10 0.25 -14.13
C LYS A 68 -17.82 -1.01 -13.66
N LEU A 69 -17.12 -1.98 -13.09
CA LEU A 69 -17.73 -3.17 -12.48
C LEU A 69 -18.62 -2.80 -11.29
N LYS A 70 -18.13 -1.93 -10.40
CA LYS A 70 -18.92 -1.46 -9.24
C LYS A 70 -20.19 -0.73 -9.68
N LYS A 71 -20.09 0.15 -10.68
CA LYS A 71 -21.26 0.86 -11.25
C LYS A 71 -22.27 -0.09 -11.90
N ARG A 72 -21.82 -1.15 -12.58
CA ARG A 72 -22.70 -2.16 -13.19
C ARG A 72 -23.57 -2.87 -12.14
N LEU A 73 -22.98 -3.23 -11.00
CA LEU A 73 -23.71 -3.86 -9.90
C LEU A 73 -24.74 -2.90 -9.28
N LEU A 74 -24.36 -1.63 -9.06
CA LEU A 74 -25.27 -0.62 -8.54
C LEU A 74 -26.44 -0.36 -9.48
N TYR A 75 -26.18 -0.16 -10.78
CA TYR A 75 -27.24 0.04 -11.77
C TYR A 75 -28.17 -1.19 -11.87
N GLN A 76 -27.61 -2.40 -11.83
CA GLN A 76 -28.40 -3.63 -11.87
C GLN A 76 -29.29 -3.78 -10.63
N LEU A 77 -28.78 -3.47 -9.44
CA LEU A 77 -29.58 -3.44 -8.21
C LEU A 77 -30.70 -2.39 -8.30
N MET A 78 -30.39 -1.19 -8.82
CA MET A 78 -31.39 -0.13 -9.00
C MET A 78 -32.49 -0.53 -9.99
N ILE A 79 -32.15 -1.20 -11.10
CA ILE A 79 -33.13 -1.70 -12.06
C ILE A 79 -34.05 -2.72 -11.39
N VAL A 80 -33.49 -3.72 -10.68
CA VAL A 80 -34.28 -4.77 -10.02
C VAL A 80 -35.24 -4.15 -9.00
N HIS A 81 -34.75 -3.25 -8.14
CA HIS A 81 -35.59 -2.53 -7.18
C HIS A 81 -36.74 -1.76 -7.87
N CYS A 82 -36.44 -1.07 -8.98
CA CYS A 82 -37.44 -0.31 -9.73
C CYS A 82 -38.51 -1.21 -10.37
N LEU A 83 -38.13 -2.38 -10.90
CA LEU A 83 -39.06 -3.35 -11.46
C LEU A 83 -39.93 -4.00 -10.38
N SER A 84 -39.37 -4.31 -9.21
CA SER A 84 -40.12 -4.82 -8.06
C SER A 84 -41.20 -3.83 -7.59
N LEU A 85 -40.89 -2.54 -7.56
CA LEU A 85 -41.87 -1.49 -7.21
C LEU A 85 -42.97 -1.32 -8.28
N LYS A 86 -42.64 -1.56 -9.56
CA LYS A 86 -43.60 -1.46 -10.67
C LYS A 86 -44.52 -2.68 -10.80
N LEU A 87 -44.13 -3.85 -10.28
CA LEU A 87 -45.00 -5.03 -10.18
C LEU A 87 -45.97 -4.95 -8.99
N HIS A 88 -45.67 -4.10 -8.01
CA HIS A 88 -46.55 -3.83 -6.89
C HIS A 88 -47.52 -2.67 -7.21
N GLN A 89 -48.21 -2.72 -8.35
CA GLN A 89 -49.38 -1.87 -8.56
C GLN A 89 -50.53 -2.48 -7.73
N PRO A 90 -51.09 -1.79 -6.73
CA PRO A 90 -52.27 -2.29 -6.05
C PRO A 90 -53.40 -2.33 -7.07
N MET A 91 -53.96 -3.52 -7.29
CA MET A 91 -55.23 -3.69 -8.00
C MET A 91 -56.24 -2.77 -7.33
N GLN A 92 -56.62 -1.68 -8.00
CA GLN A 92 -57.72 -0.85 -7.53
C GLN A 92 -58.95 -1.76 -7.51
N THR A 93 -59.38 -2.15 -6.32
CA THR A 93 -60.67 -2.78 -6.09
C THR A 93 -61.72 -1.76 -6.49
N THR A 94 -62.23 -1.91 -7.71
CA THR A 94 -63.45 -1.26 -8.17
C THR A 94 -64.58 -1.74 -7.28
N MET A 95 -64.88 -0.98 -6.23
CA MET A 95 -66.16 -1.07 -5.52
C MET A 95 -67.23 -0.56 -6.49
N MET A 96 -68.05 -1.48 -6.99
CA MET A 96 -69.24 -1.17 -7.77
C MET A 96 -70.23 -0.43 -6.85
N ASN A 97 -70.60 0.80 -7.23
CA ASN A 97 -71.74 1.53 -6.69
C ASN A 97 -72.80 1.64 -7.79
#